data_AF-A0A966X3E5-F1
#
_entry.id   AF-A0A966X3E5-F1
#
_cell.length_a   1.000
_cell.length_b   1.000
_cell.length_c   1.000
_cell.angle_alpha   90.00
_cell.angle_beta   90.00
_cell.angle_gamma   90.00
#
_symmetry.space_group_name_H-M   'P 1'
#
loop_
_entity.id
_entity.type
_entity.pdbx_description
1 polymer ?
#
loop_
_entity_poly.entity_id
_entity_poly.type
_entity_poly.pdbx_seq_one_letter_code
_entity_poly.pdbx_strand_id
1 'polypeptide(L)' 'MYKEYKVEVIEEGACGTIFLGSARMPVKRLEAKLNEAAAEGWQVVFQVVEQRRFWLFWSKEAVVVTLGRP' A
#
# COMPACT_ATOMS: atom_id res chain seq x y z
N MET A 1 20.26 1.90 13.23
CA MET A 1 20.20 0.65 12.46
C MET A 1 18.91 -0.05 12.87
N TYR A 2 18.07 -0.47 11.91
CA TYR A 2 16.82 -1.15 12.24
C TYR A 2 17.11 -2.59 12.70
N LYS A 3 16.41 -3.03 13.74
CA LYS A 3 16.47 -4.41 14.25
C LYS A 3 15.48 -5.31 13.56
N GLU A 4 14.34 -4.75 13.16
CA GLU A 4 13.24 -5.50 12.55
C GLU A 4 12.80 -4.79 11.27
N TYR A 5 12.40 -5.59 10.28
CA TYR A 5 11.79 -5.12 9.04
C TYR A 5 10.48 -5.85 8.81
N LYS A 6 9.50 -5.13 8.28
CA LYS A 6 8.28 -5.72 7.72
C LYS A 6 7.97 -5.08 6.37
N VAL A 7 7.41 -5.86 5.46
CA VAL A 7 6.96 -5.40 4.15
C VAL A 7 5.45 -5.54 4.10
N GLU A 8 4.77 -4.44 3.84
CA GLU A 8 3.32 -4.40 3.69
C GLU A 8 2.96 -4.03 2.26
N VAL A 9 2.07 -4.82 1.65
CA VAL A 9 1.50 -4.53 0.34
C VAL A 9 0.08 -4.05 0.54
N ILE A 10 -0.15 -2.78 0.25
CA ILE A 10 -1.45 -2.13 0.37
C ILE A 10 -2.05 -2.09 -1.03
N GLU A 11 -3.01 -2.97 -1.27
CA GLU A 11 -3.77 -3.05 -2.53
C GLU A 11 -5.22 -2.59 -2.30
N GLU A 12 -5.87 -2.06 -3.33
CA GLU A 12 -7.30 -1.78 -3.29
C GLU A 12 -8.09 -3.10 -3.40
N GLY A 13 -8.97 -3.36 -2.44
CA GLY A 13 -9.86 -4.52 -2.48
C GLY A 13 -10.81 -4.42 -3.67
N ALA A 14 -10.89 -5.48 -4.47
CA ALA A 14 -11.62 -5.60 -5.74
C ALA A 14 -13.14 -5.33 -5.68
N CYS A 15 -13.69 -4.90 -4.54
CA CYS A 15 -15.13 -4.76 -4.30
C CYS A 15 -15.67 -3.32 -4.43
N GLY A 16 -14.80 -2.31 -4.62
CA GLY A 16 -15.22 -0.91 -4.77
C GLY A 16 -15.35 -0.40 -6.21
N THR A 17 -14.68 -1.06 -7.16
CA THR A 17 -14.39 -0.48 -8.49
C THR A 17 -14.83 -1.34 -9.67
N ILE A 18 -15.78 -2.26 -9.46
CA ILE A 18 -16.42 -2.99 -10.57
C ILE A 18 -17.14 -2.03 -11.55
N PHE A 19 -17.34 -0.75 -11.21
CA PHE A 19 -18.13 0.16 -12.05
C PHE A 19 -17.43 1.33 -12.75
N LEU A 20 -16.24 1.78 -12.36
CA LEU A 20 -15.66 3.00 -12.95
C LEU A 20 -14.15 2.88 -13.11
N GLY A 21 -13.70 2.84 -14.37
CA GLY A 21 -12.32 2.67 -14.77
C GLY A 21 -11.37 3.69 -14.13
N SER A 22 -10.14 3.24 -13.88
CA SER A 22 -9.08 3.92 -13.13
C SER A 22 -9.35 4.07 -11.63
N ALA A 23 -9.19 2.96 -10.91
CA ALA A 23 -9.10 3.00 -9.47
C ALA A 23 -7.76 3.66 -9.08
N ARG A 24 -7.80 4.97 -8.80
CA ARG A 24 -6.64 5.72 -8.31
C ARG A 24 -6.45 5.34 -6.85
N MET A 25 -5.23 4.95 -6.50
CA MET A 25 -4.89 4.43 -5.18
C MET A 25 -5.50 5.27 -4.03
N PRO A 26 -6.21 4.66 -3.08
CA PRO A 26 -6.83 5.38 -1.98
C PRO A 26 -5.76 5.85 -0.98
N VAL A 27 -5.21 7.05 -1.24
CA VAL A 27 -4.18 7.70 -0.41
C VAL A 27 -4.58 7.73 1.08
N LYS A 28 -5.86 7.95 1.38
CA LYS A 28 -6.38 7.94 2.77
C LYS A 28 -6.20 6.60 3.49
N ARG A 29 -6.34 5.47 2.78
CA ARG A 29 -6.14 4.14 3.38
C ARG A 29 -4.67 3.87 3.65
N LEU A 30 -3.80 4.31 2.73
CA LEU A 30 -2.35 4.27 2.92
C LEU A 30 -1.95 5.10 4.15
N GLU A 31 -2.40 6.35 4.22
CA GLU A 31 -2.14 7.25 5.36
C GLU A 31 -2.59 6.63 6.69
N ALA A 32 -3.80 6.07 6.74
CA ALA A 32 -4.30 5.41 7.94
C ALA A 32 -3.41 4.24 8.38
N LYS A 33 -2.98 3.39 7.43
CA LYS A 33 -2.09 2.26 7.70
C LYS A 33 -0.70 2.69 8.16
N LEU A 34 -0.15 3.73 7.54
CA LEU A 34 1.15 4.28 7.94
C LEU A 34 1.08 4.94 9.32
N ASN A 35 -0.03 5.63 9.65
CA ASN A 35 -0.23 6.22 10.97
C ASN A 35 -0.36 5.15 12.07
N GLU A 36 -1.08 4.06 11.79
CA GLU A 36 -1.18 2.90 12.68
C GLU A 36 0.21 2.28 12.92
N ALA A 37 0.97 2.03 11.85
CA ALA A 37 2.33 1.51 11.95
C ALA A 37 3.28 2.48 12.70
N ALA A 38 3.13 3.79 12.49
CA ALA A 38 3.90 4.81 13.20
C ALA A 38 3.56 4.86 14.71
N ALA A 39 2.29 4.66 15.07
CA ALA A 39 1.86 4.56 16.48
C ALA A 39 2.46 3.34 17.18
N GLU A 40 2.68 2.25 16.43
CA GLU A 40 3.43 1.09 16.89
C GLU A 40 4.96 1.33 16.90
N GLY A 41 5.47 2.45 16.40
CA GLY A 41 6.90 2.75 16.37
C GLY A 41 7.65 2.18 15.15
N TRP A 42 6.94 1.78 14.11
CA TRP A 42 7.55 1.48 12.81
C TRP A 42 7.85 2.77 12.03
N GLN A 43 8.88 2.73 11.19
CA GLN A 43 9.31 3.84 10.34
C GLN A 43 9.36 3.40 8.89
N VAL A 44 8.89 4.24 7.96
CA VAL A 44 9.00 3.97 6.52
C VAL A 44 10.45 4.07 6.09
N VAL A 45 10.98 2.98 5.54
CA VAL A 45 12.35 2.88 5.01
C VAL A 45 12.34 3.01 3.49
N PHE A 46 11.35 2.38 2.84
CA PHE A 46 11.21 2.41 1.39
C PHE A 46 9.74 2.31 1.00
N GLN A 47 9.37 2.96 -0.09
CA GLN A 47 8.03 2.92 -0.65
C GLN A 47 8.11 2.91 -2.17
N VAL A 48 7.38 2.00 -2.80
CA VAL A 48 7.22 1.96 -4.26
C VAL A 48 5.75 1.74 -4.62
N VAL A 49 5.30 2.45 -5.66
CA VAL A 49 3.98 2.27 -6.25
C VAL A 49 4.13 1.37 -7.46
N GLU A 50 3.41 0.26 -7.48
CA GLU A 50 3.37 -0.69 -8.57
C GLU A 50 2.01 -0.65 -9.27
N GLN A 51 2.02 -0.59 -10.60
CA GLN A 51 0.83 -0.90 -11.39
C GLN A 51 0.82 -2.38 -11.74
N ARG A 52 -0.21 -3.08 -11.28
CA ARG A 52 -0.40 -4.51 -11.52
C ARG A 52 -1.56 -4.72 -12.48
N ARG A 53 -1.33 -5.47 -13.54
CA ARG A 53 -2.40 -5.89 -14.45
C ARG A 53 -3.42 -6.75 -13.68
N PHE A 54 -4.68 -6.37 -13.77
CA PHE A 54 -5.80 -7.09 -13.18
C PHE A 54 -6.79 -7.47 -14.31
N TRP A 55 -6.97 -8.76 -14.57
CA TRP A 55 -7.85 -9.24 -15.66
C TRP A 55 -7.46 -8.68 -17.05
N LEU A 56 -8.35 -8.81 -18.05
CA LEU A 56 -8.02 -8.49 -19.45
C LEU A 56 -7.70 -7.01 -19.69
N PHE A 57 -8.46 -6.09 -19.08
CA PHE A 57 -8.35 -4.64 -19.33
C PHE A 57 -8.23 -3.77 -18.08
N TRP A 58 -8.22 -4.35 -16.87
CA TRP A 58 -8.10 -3.57 -15.64
C TRP A 58 -6.66 -3.55 -15.14
N SER A 59 -6.30 -2.49 -14.44
CA SER A 59 -5.03 -2.40 -13.72
C SER A 59 -5.36 -1.88 -12.33
N LYS A 60 -4.71 -2.46 -11.32
CA LYS A 60 -4.80 -2.00 -9.94
C LYS A 60 -3.46 -1.41 -9.51
N GLU A 61 -3.51 -0.32 -8.77
CA GLU A 61 -2.34 0.23 -8.10
C GLU A 61 -2.14 -0.48 -6.76
N ALA A 62 -0.88 -0.77 -6.44
CA ALA A 62 -0.46 -1.32 -5.16
C ALA A 62 0.70 -0.48 -4.62
N VAL A 63 0.72 -0.23 -3.30
CA VAL A 63 1.92 0.29 -2.64
C VAL A 63 2.62 -0.85 -1.94
N VAL A 64 3.89 -1.01 -2.22
CA VAL A 64 4.78 -1.81 -1.40
C VAL A 64 5.52 -0.86 -0.47
N VAL A 65 5.32 -1.02 0.83
CA VAL A 65 5.99 -0.23 1.87
C VAL A 65 6.88 -1.15 2.68
N THR A 66 8.16 -0.81 2.77
CA THR A 66 9.09 -1.43 3.71
C THR A 66 9.18 -0.56 4.94
N LEU A 67 8.85 -1.15 6.09
CA LEU A 67 8.88 -0.54 7.40
C LEU A 67 10.04 -1.13 8.20
N GLY A 68 10.72 -0.30 8.98
CA GLY A 68 11.81 -0.68 9.88
C GLY A 68 11.52 -0.22 11.30
N ARG A 69 11.89 -1.01 12.29
CA ARG A 69 11.84 -0.63 13.71
C ARG A 69 13.23 -0.75 14.33
N PRO A 70 13.71 0.25 15.10
CA PRO A 70 15.02 0.24 15.76
C PRO A 70 15.10 -0.66 17.00
#